data_AF-A0A821YVJ7-F1
#
_entry.id   AF-A0A821YVJ7-F1
#
_cell.length_a   1.000
_cell.length_b   1.000
_cell.length_c   1.000
_cell.angle_alpha   90.00
_cell.angle_beta   90.00
_cell.angle_gamma   90.00
#
_symmetry.space_group_name_H-M   'P 1'
#
loop_
_entity.id
_entity.type
_entity.pdbx_description
1 polymer ?
#
loop_
_entity_poly.entity_id
_entity_poly.type
_entity_poly.pdbx_seq_one_letter_code
_entity_poly.pdbx_strand_id
1 'polypeptide(L)'
;MREVYYLEGDLVIDPCICNDSSILPSTLPIECLSPDGSNCDWYNECLGRKYSCQDTPTEHVLTYATAFCNLYVKYQDIFSDPALRWIDDARKCLQVALVPFIRPFTNSNC
;
A
#
# COMPACT_ATOMS: atom_id res chain seq x y z
N MET A 1 -12.10 -6.10 8.99
CA MET A 1 -13.01 -5.37 9.91
C MET A 1 -12.89 -3.89 9.54
N ARG A 2 -13.89 -3.33 8.84
CA ARG A 2 -14.01 -1.89 8.61
C ARG A 2 -14.52 -1.29 9.91
N GLU A 3 -13.87 -0.27 10.44
CA GLU A 3 -14.54 0.59 11.41
C GLU A 3 -15.53 1.47 10.64
N VAL A 4 -16.81 1.14 10.75
CA VAL A 4 -17.92 1.94 10.24
C VAL A 4 -18.51 2.64 11.44
N TYR A 5 -18.27 3.94 11.57
CA TYR A 5 -19.01 4.78 12.51
C TYR A 5 -20.32 5.19 11.83
N TYR A 6 -21.44 4.87 12.48
CA TYR A 6 -22.77 5.31 12.06
C TYR A 6 -22.94 6.78 12.43
N LEU A 7 -23.09 7.64 11.43
CA LEU A 7 -23.59 9.00 11.63
C LEU A 7 -25.11 8.96 11.46
N GLU A 8 -25.81 9.42 12.48
CA GLU A 8 -27.27 9.46 12.56
C GLU A 8 -27.86 10.28 11.39
N GLY A 9 -28.69 9.63 10.58
CA GLY A 9 -29.97 10.23 10.21
C GLY A 9 -30.08 11.17 9.01
N ASP A 10 -29.12 11.27 8.09
CA ASP A 10 -29.38 11.96 6.81
C ASP A 10 -28.62 11.36 5.60
N LEU A 11 -29.25 11.44 4.42
CA LEU A 11 -28.76 10.90 3.15
C LEU A 11 -27.47 11.60 2.71
N VAL A 12 -26.34 10.89 2.79
CA VAL A 12 -25.06 11.32 2.24
C VAL A 12 -25.11 11.17 0.70
N ILE A 13 -25.27 12.27 -0.03
CA ILE A 13 -25.34 12.33 -1.51
C ILE A 13 -23.97 12.61 -2.16
N ASP A 14 -22.86 12.20 -1.54
CA ASP A 14 -21.58 12.21 -2.27
C ASP A 14 -20.60 11.16 -1.72
N PRO A 15 -20.30 10.10 -2.48
CA PRO A 15 -19.31 9.13 -2.06
C PRO A 15 -17.91 9.75 -2.22
N CYS A 16 -17.28 10.05 -1.08
CA CYS A 16 -15.83 10.21 -0.93
C CYS A 16 -15.19 11.34 -1.77
N ILE A 17 -15.63 12.60 -1.61
CA ILE A 17 -14.79 13.74 -2.01
C ILE A 17 -13.89 14.12 -0.82
N CYS A 18 -12.64 13.68 -0.87
CA CYS A 18 -11.60 14.22 0.01
C CYS A 18 -11.17 15.59 -0.54
N ASN A 19 -11.91 16.66 -0.23
CA ASN A 19 -11.40 18.01 -0.42
C ASN A 19 -10.64 18.42 0.84
N ASP A 20 -9.40 17.95 0.95
CA ASP A 20 -8.54 18.29 2.08
C ASP A 20 -7.35 19.12 1.60
N SER A 21 -7.60 20.41 1.45
CA SER A 21 -6.56 21.43 1.24
C SER A 21 -5.64 21.61 2.47
N SER A 22 -5.74 20.74 3.48
CA SER A 22 -4.81 20.64 4.61
C SER A 22 -3.94 19.37 4.59
N ILE A 23 -4.00 18.56 3.52
CA ILE A 23 -2.98 17.54 3.26
C ILE A 23 -1.69 18.28 2.92
N LEU A 24 -0.86 18.48 3.96
CA LEU A 24 0.56 18.80 3.83
C LEU A 24 1.11 17.97 2.66
N PRO A 25 1.84 18.55 1.69
CA PRO A 25 2.27 17.81 0.51
C PRO A 25 2.94 16.52 0.98
N SER A 26 2.26 15.39 0.79
CA SER A 26 2.92 14.12 1.04
C SER A 26 4.07 14.11 0.07
N THR A 27 5.29 14.03 0.59
CA THR A 27 6.49 13.80 -0.24
C THR A 27 6.39 12.50 -1.04
N LEU A 28 5.36 11.70 -0.77
CA LEU A 28 5.03 10.46 -1.46
C LEU A 28 4.01 10.70 -2.59
N PRO A 29 4.21 10.05 -3.75
CA PRO A 29 3.24 10.03 -4.84
C PRO A 29 1.85 9.53 -4.42
N ILE A 30 0.81 9.92 -5.14
CA ILE A 30 -0.58 9.54 -4.83
C ILE A 30 -0.82 8.02 -4.97
N GLU A 31 -0.03 7.38 -5.82
CA GLU A 31 0.03 5.94 -6.05
C GLU A 31 0.41 5.17 -4.77
N CYS A 32 1.11 5.82 -3.83
CA CYS A 32 1.40 5.25 -2.52
C CYS A 32 0.15 5.11 -1.63
N LEU A 33 -0.84 5.98 -1.84
CA LEU A 33 -2.11 5.96 -1.11
C LEU A 33 -3.18 5.10 -1.80
N SER A 34 -2.97 4.79 -3.08
CA SER A 34 -3.87 4.00 -3.91
C SER A 34 -3.08 3.01 -4.78
N PRO A 35 -2.46 1.98 -4.18
CA PRO A 35 -1.70 0.97 -4.91
C PRO A 35 -2.59 0.23 -5.92
N ASP A 36 -2.10 0.12 -7.14
CA ASP A 36 -2.76 -0.65 -8.20
C ASP A 36 -2.55 -2.16 -8.05
N GLY A 37 -1.50 -2.57 -7.31
CA GLY A 37 -1.09 -3.96 -7.13
C GLY A 37 -0.26 -4.53 -8.28
N SER A 38 0.18 -3.70 -9.24
CA SER A 38 0.73 -4.17 -10.52
C SER A 38 2.24 -4.47 -10.47
N ASN A 39 2.98 -3.82 -9.58
CA ASN A 39 4.43 -3.97 -9.44
C ASN A 39 4.87 -4.08 -7.98
N CYS A 40 6.12 -4.51 -7.79
CA CYS A 40 6.75 -4.71 -6.49
C CYS A 40 7.46 -3.45 -5.96
N ASP A 41 7.62 -2.43 -6.81
CA ASP A 41 8.40 -1.23 -6.49
C ASP A 41 7.72 -0.39 -5.41
N TRP A 42 6.39 -0.49 -5.30
CA TRP A 42 5.60 0.14 -4.24
C TRP A 42 6.20 -0.05 -2.83
N TYR A 43 6.76 -1.23 -2.52
CA TYR A 43 7.37 -1.47 -1.20
C TYR A 43 8.55 -0.52 -0.94
N ASN A 44 9.43 -0.29 -1.90
CA ASN A 44 10.57 0.59 -1.72
C ASN A 44 10.22 2.06 -1.94
N GLU A 45 9.43 2.35 -2.98
CA GLU A 45 9.13 3.72 -3.37
C GLU A 45 8.11 4.41 -2.47
N CYS A 46 7.28 3.64 -1.76
CA CYS A 46 6.28 4.18 -0.85
C CYS A 46 6.62 3.89 0.60
N LEU A 47 6.70 2.61 0.98
CA LEU A 47 6.93 2.22 2.37
C LEU A 47 8.38 2.54 2.79
N GLY A 48 9.34 2.22 1.92
CA GLY A 48 10.75 2.55 2.11
C GLY A 48 11.01 4.06 2.21
N ARG A 49 10.45 4.86 1.29
CA ARG A 49 10.59 6.32 1.37
C ARG A 49 9.95 6.93 2.62
N LYS A 50 8.80 6.42 3.06
CA LYS A 50 8.12 6.90 4.28
C LYS A 50 9.00 6.72 5.53
N TYR A 51 9.61 5.55 5.67
CA TYR A 51 10.28 5.18 6.91
C TYR A 51 11.80 5.29 6.87
N SER A 52 12.43 5.35 5.69
CA SER A 52 13.88 5.58 5.47
C SER A 52 14.80 4.93 6.52
N CYS A 53 14.51 3.66 6.87
CA CYS A 53 15.15 2.94 7.96
C CYS A 53 16.50 2.31 7.57
N GLN A 54 17.48 3.10 7.13
CA GLN A 54 18.80 2.55 6.78
C GLN A 54 19.45 1.84 7.98
N ASP A 55 20.09 0.70 7.71
CA ASP A 55 20.85 -0.11 8.66
C ASP A 55 20.02 -0.67 9.83
N THR A 56 18.69 -0.77 9.68
CA THR A 56 17.81 -1.37 10.70
C THR A 56 17.25 -2.73 10.27
N PRO A 57 16.72 -3.55 11.21
CA PRO A 57 15.96 -4.76 10.86
C PRO A 57 14.76 -4.48 9.93
N THR A 58 14.23 -3.26 9.94
CA THR A 58 13.11 -2.84 9.08
C THR A 58 13.53 -2.72 7.60
N GLU A 59 14.79 -2.36 7.33
CA GLU A 59 15.38 -2.45 5.98
C GLU A 59 15.36 -3.90 5.45
N HIS A 60 15.66 -4.86 6.34
CA HIS A 60 15.57 -6.28 5.99
C HIS A 60 14.14 -6.67 5.63
N VAL A 61 13.13 -6.18 6.37
CA VAL A 61 11.72 -6.48 6.08
C VAL A 61 11.32 -5.98 4.69
N LEU A 62 11.73 -4.77 4.30
CA LEU A 62 11.50 -4.24 2.95
C LEU A 62 12.22 -5.06 1.88
N THR A 63 13.47 -5.40 2.13
CA THR A 63 14.27 -6.28 1.25
C THR A 63 13.57 -7.62 1.02
N TYR A 64 13.05 -8.24 2.08
CA TYR A 64 12.29 -9.48 1.98
C TYR A 64 10.98 -9.30 1.22
N ALA A 65 10.18 -8.28 1.54
CA ALA A 65 8.92 -8.01 0.87
C ALA A 65 9.10 -7.84 -0.65
N THR A 66 10.08 -7.04 -1.06
CA THR A 66 10.44 -6.85 -2.47
C THR A 66 10.97 -8.13 -3.10
N ALA A 67 11.88 -8.85 -2.43
CA ALA A 67 12.46 -10.08 -2.96
C ALA A 67 11.39 -11.15 -3.22
N PHE A 68 10.50 -11.40 -2.26
CA PHE A 68 9.42 -12.37 -2.43
C PHE A 68 8.42 -11.95 -3.51
N CYS A 69 8.06 -10.66 -3.57
CA CYS A 69 7.21 -10.15 -4.63
C CYS A 69 7.83 -10.41 -6.02
N ASN A 70 9.13 -10.14 -6.17
CA ASN A 70 9.85 -10.33 -7.44
C ASN A 70 10.00 -11.80 -7.83
N LEU A 71 9.97 -12.75 -6.89
CA LEU A 71 9.96 -14.18 -7.23
C LEU A 71 8.74 -14.54 -8.07
N TYR A 72 7.56 -14.01 -7.73
CA TYR A 72 6.35 -14.32 -8.47
C TYR A 72 6.35 -13.73 -9.89
N VAL A 73 6.93 -12.54 -10.06
CA VAL A 73 7.14 -11.94 -11.39
C VAL A 73 8.13 -12.77 -12.20
N LYS A 74 9.25 -13.19 -11.60
CA LYS A 74 10.28 -13.99 -12.27
C LYS A 74 9.75 -15.33 -12.78
N TYR A 75 8.85 -15.96 -12.02
CA TYR A 75 8.30 -17.27 -12.34
C TYR A 75 6.89 -17.19 -12.96
N GLN A 76 6.49 -16.04 -13.49
CA GLN A 76 5.15 -15.87 -14.05
C GLN A 76 4.81 -16.92 -15.13
N ASP A 77 5.79 -17.30 -15.95
CA ASP A 77 5.61 -18.21 -17.09
C ASP A 77 5.28 -19.67 -16.69
N ILE A 78 5.50 -20.06 -15.43
CA ILE A 78 5.16 -21.41 -14.95
C ILE A 78 3.78 -21.48 -14.27
N PHE A 79 3.14 -20.33 -14.07
CA PHE A 79 1.82 -20.26 -13.46
C PHE A 79 0.72 -20.23 -14.53
N SER A 80 -0.45 -20.77 -14.19
CA SER A 80 -1.64 -20.64 -15.02
C SER A 80 -2.25 -19.24 -14.87
N ASP A 81 -3.06 -18.80 -15.85
CA ASP A 81 -3.73 -17.49 -15.78
C ASP A 81 -4.52 -17.28 -14.46
N PRO A 82 -5.26 -18.26 -13.91
CA PRO A 82 -5.92 -18.10 -12.61
C PRO A 82 -4.93 -17.91 -11.45
N ALA A 83 -3.78 -18.58 -11.49
CA ALA A 83 -2.76 -18.46 -10.46
C ALA A 83 -2.06 -17.09 -10.53
N LEU A 84 -1.77 -16.58 -11.73
CA LEU A 84 -1.25 -15.22 -11.92
C LEU A 84 -2.22 -14.17 -11.38
N ARG A 85 -3.51 -14.30 -11.68
CA ARG A 85 -4.54 -13.40 -11.14
C ARG A 85 -4.60 -13.44 -9.62
N TRP A 86 -4.49 -14.62 -9.02
CA TRP A 86 -4.43 -14.75 -7.57
C TRP A 86 -3.19 -14.08 -6.97
N ILE A 87 -2.03 -14.21 -7.60
CA ILE A 87 -0.78 -13.54 -7.19
C ILE A 87 -0.97 -12.02 -7.22
N ASP A 88 -1.53 -11.48 -8.31
CA ASP A 88 -1.78 -10.05 -8.47
C ASP A 88 -2.76 -9.52 -7.42
N ASP A 89 -3.87 -10.23 -7.20
CA ASP A 89 -4.87 -9.86 -6.19
C ASP A 89 -4.30 -9.93 -4.77
N ALA A 90 -3.48 -10.95 -4.47
CA ALA A 90 -2.82 -11.09 -3.17
C ALA A 90 -1.83 -9.95 -2.92
N ARG A 91 -1.00 -9.62 -3.93
CA ARG A 91 -0.07 -8.49 -3.88
C ARG A 91 -0.81 -7.17 -3.66
N LYS A 92 -1.90 -6.92 -4.40
CA LYS A 92 -2.75 -5.74 -4.21
C LYS A 92 -3.32 -5.67 -2.79
N CYS A 93 -3.86 -6.78 -2.28
CA CYS A 93 -4.42 -6.83 -0.93
C CYS A 93 -3.37 -6.47 0.13
N LEU A 94 -2.15 -6.98 0.01
CA LEU A 94 -1.06 -6.67 0.93
C LEU A 94 -0.69 -5.18 0.88
N GLN A 95 -0.52 -4.60 -0.31
CA GLN A 95 -0.18 -3.18 -0.46
C GLN A 95 -1.29 -2.28 0.12
N VAL A 96 -2.56 -2.57 -0.19
CA VAL A 96 -3.71 -1.83 0.35
C VAL A 96 -3.77 -1.91 1.89
N ALA A 97 -3.47 -3.08 2.47
CA ALA A 97 -3.44 -3.24 3.92
C ALA A 97 -2.35 -2.42 4.60
N LEU A 98 -1.29 -2.06 3.87
CA LEU A 98 -0.16 -1.27 4.36
C LEU A 98 -0.35 0.25 4.18
N VAL A 99 -1.27 0.70 3.32
CA VAL A 99 -1.58 2.14 3.10
C VAL A 99 -1.83 2.93 4.39
N PRO A 100 -2.55 2.43 5.42
CA PRO A 100 -2.77 3.18 6.66
C PRO A 100 -1.48 3.62 7.35
N PHE A 101 -0.38 2.88 7.18
CA PHE A 101 0.92 3.19 7.77
C PHE A 101 1.64 4.32 7.03
N ILE A 102 1.34 4.50 5.74
CA ILE A 102 1.99 5.52 4.90
C ILE A 102 1.38 6.91 5.09
N ARG A 103 0.14 6.98 5.61
CA ARG A 103 -0.60 8.23 5.75
C ARG A 103 0.16 9.28 6.58
N PRO A 104 -0.05 10.59 6.31
CA PRO A 104 0.69 11.67 6.98
C PRO A 104 0.53 11.65 8.51
N PHE A 105 -0.65 11.27 8.99
CA PHE A 105 -1.02 11.31 10.41
C PHE A 105 -0.53 10.09 11.20
N THR A 106 0.09 9.12 10.53
CA THR A 106 0.62 7.92 11.19
C THR A 106 2.05 8.18 11.65
N ASN A 107 2.23 8.24 12.96
CA ASN A 107 3.53 8.38 13.62
C ASN A 107 4.08 7.00 13.96
N SER A 108 4.60 6.30 12.96
CA SER A 108 5.41 5.10 13.18
C SER A 108 6.86 5.42 12.88
N ASN A 109 7.75 4.85 13.68
CA ASN A 109 9.17 4.93 13.52
C ASN A 109 9.73 3.57 13.07
N CYS A 110 10.97 3.60 12.59
CA CYS A 110 11.87 2.47 12.73
C CYS A 110 12.12 2.23 14.23
#